data_AF-A0A7W0LGG5-F1
#
_entry.id   AF-A0A7W0LGG5-F1
#
_cell.length_a   1.000
_cell.length_b   1.000
_cell.length_c   1.000
_cell.angle_alpha   90.00
_cell.angle_beta   90.00
_cell.angle_gamma   90.00
#
_symmetry.space_group_name_H-M   'P 1'
#
loop_
_entity.id
_entity.type
_entity.pdbx_description
1 polymer ?
#
loop_
_entity_poly.entity_id
_entity_poly.type
_entity_poly.pdbx_seq_one_letter_code
_entity_poly.pdbx_strand_id
1 'polypeptide(L)'
;LGSRAYVAAHYAGAANKVARDNVAAYLNLDPGMGPVYGWYMESSAPAKTMFDTWGEPLKELGFRRNIEAGITNTDHLSFRDAGIPGFNAVQDYVTYDVRTHHTNVDTYERVQEEDLKQNAVVIAWYALNLATTDERIPRPEPRPPTSR
;
A
#
# COMPACT_ATOMS: atom_id res chain seq x y z
N LEU A 1 -10.45 9.32 7.40
CA LEU A 1 -10.76 9.61 8.83
C LEU A 1 -10.43 8.41 9.72
N GLY A 2 -10.89 7.20 9.38
CA GLY A 2 -10.61 5.98 10.15
C GLY A 2 -9.13 5.69 10.37
N SER A 3 -8.32 5.64 9.30
CA SER A 3 -6.86 5.40 9.42
C SER A 3 -6.15 6.39 10.32
N ARG A 4 -6.46 7.68 10.22
CA ARG A 4 -5.90 8.72 11.09
C ARG A 4 -6.25 8.51 12.56
N ALA A 5 -7.52 8.20 12.85
CA ALA A 5 -7.96 7.92 14.22
C ALA A 5 -7.28 6.66 14.79
N TYR A 6 -7.16 5.60 13.98
CA TYR A 6 -6.47 4.38 14.36
C TYR A 6 -4.99 4.64 14.67
N VAL A 7 -4.29 5.33 13.77
CA VAL A 7 -2.88 5.71 13.98
C VAL A 7 -2.72 6.59 15.21
N ALA A 8 -3.60 7.56 15.43
CA ALA A 8 -3.57 8.41 16.62
C ALA A 8 -3.70 7.60 17.92
N ALA A 9 -4.61 6.62 17.95
CA ALA A 9 -4.84 5.77 19.12
C ALA A 9 -3.70 4.77 19.38
N HIS A 10 -3.12 4.20 18.32
CA HIS A 10 -2.25 3.02 18.46
C HIS A 10 -0.77 3.26 18.19
N TYR A 11 -0.42 4.30 17.44
CA TYR A 11 0.96 4.49 16.94
C TYR A 11 1.51 5.90 17.13
N ALA A 12 0.69 6.92 17.40
CA ALA A 12 1.18 8.27 17.60
C ALA A 12 1.86 8.46 18.97
N GLY A 13 2.83 9.38 19.02
CA GLY A 13 3.52 9.77 20.25
C GLY A 13 4.61 8.79 20.73
N ALA A 14 5.32 9.21 21.79
CA ALA A 14 6.43 8.44 22.36
C ALA A 14 5.96 7.16 23.07
N ALA A 15 4.79 7.20 23.73
CA ALA A 15 4.23 6.06 24.44
C ALA A 15 3.98 4.84 23.53
N ASN A 16 3.65 5.08 22.26
CA ASN A 16 3.36 4.03 21.28
C ASN A 16 4.56 3.63 20.42
N LYS A 17 5.78 4.08 20.75
CA LYS A 17 6.98 3.81 19.93
C LYS A 17 7.19 2.31 19.71
N VAL A 18 7.07 1.48 20.76
CA VAL A 18 7.27 0.03 20.64
C VAL A 18 6.23 -0.61 19.71
N ALA A 19 4.95 -0.28 19.89
CA ALA A 19 3.89 -0.78 19.01
C ALA A 19 4.12 -0.37 17.55
N ARG A 20 4.51 0.89 17.34
CA ARG A 20 4.82 1.43 16.01
C ARG A 20 6.02 0.76 15.36
N ASP A 21 7.08 0.53 16.12
CA ASP A 21 8.32 -0.08 15.64
C ASP A 21 8.14 -1.57 15.28
N ASN A 22 7.15 -2.23 15.88
CA ASN A 22 6.78 -3.62 15.60
C ASN A 22 5.99 -3.81 14.30
N VAL A 23 5.48 -2.75 13.68
CA VAL A 23 4.78 -2.84 12.38
C VAL A 23 5.82 -2.82 11.25
N ALA A 24 5.98 -3.93 10.53
CA ALA A 24 6.93 -4.02 9.42
C ALA A 24 6.59 -3.06 8.28
N ALA A 25 5.36 -3.09 7.80
CA ALA A 25 4.80 -2.14 6.83
C ALA A 25 3.26 -2.21 6.82
N TYR A 26 2.63 -1.25 6.16
CA TYR A 26 1.20 -1.22 5.82
C TYR A 26 1.04 -1.30 4.29
N LEU A 27 0.30 -2.30 3.81
CA LEU A 27 -0.02 -2.47 2.38
C LEU A 27 -1.49 -2.11 2.13
N ASN A 28 -1.73 -1.21 1.18
CA ASN A 28 -3.07 -0.72 0.84
C ASN A 28 -3.46 -1.14 -0.59
N LEU A 29 -4.70 -1.60 -0.77
CA LEU A 29 -5.33 -1.88 -2.06
C LEU A 29 -6.69 -1.18 -2.05
N ASP A 30 -6.86 -0.12 -2.82
CA ASP A 30 -8.03 0.76 -2.73
C ASP A 30 -8.36 1.41 -4.08
N PRO A 31 -7.51 2.29 -4.64
CA PRO A 31 -7.85 2.92 -5.89
C PRO A 31 -7.58 2.05 -7.12
N GLY A 32 -8.50 2.13 -8.07
CA GLY A 32 -8.40 1.50 -9.39
C GLY A 32 -9.19 0.21 -9.49
N MET A 33 -8.89 -0.57 -10.53
CA MET A 33 -9.47 -1.87 -10.77
C MET A 33 -8.48 -2.82 -11.45
N GLY A 34 -8.83 -4.09 -11.53
CA GLY A 34 -8.00 -5.09 -12.20
C GLY A 34 -6.93 -5.70 -11.29
N PRO A 35 -5.86 -6.26 -11.85
CA PRO A 35 -4.78 -6.88 -11.08
C PRO A 35 -3.80 -5.85 -10.53
N VAL A 36 -3.16 -6.13 -9.39
CA VAL A 36 -1.99 -5.42 -8.87
C VAL A 36 -0.82 -5.50 -9.87
N TYR A 37 -0.45 -4.36 -10.45
CA TYR A 37 0.69 -4.22 -11.35
C TYR A 37 1.99 -3.84 -10.64
N GLY A 38 1.94 -3.47 -9.37
CA GLY A 38 3.07 -2.93 -8.63
C GLY A 38 2.67 -2.21 -7.35
N TRP A 39 3.61 -1.52 -6.74
CA TRP A 39 3.40 -0.67 -5.56
C TRP A 39 3.94 0.74 -5.78
N TYR A 40 3.23 1.75 -5.28
CA TYR A 40 3.75 3.10 -5.07
C TYR A 40 4.67 3.08 -3.84
N MET A 41 5.92 3.47 -4.03
CA MET A 41 6.99 3.29 -3.04
C MET A 41 7.25 4.54 -2.20
N GLU A 42 6.45 5.59 -2.36
CA GLU A 42 6.46 6.77 -1.49
C GLU A 42 7.84 7.44 -1.37
N SER A 43 8.55 7.51 -2.50
CA SER A 43 9.92 8.05 -2.64
C SER A 43 11.00 7.26 -1.88
N SER A 44 10.74 6.00 -1.54
CA SER A 44 11.72 5.10 -0.92
C SER A 44 12.39 4.21 -1.97
N ALA A 45 13.47 4.70 -2.59
CA ALA A 45 14.28 3.90 -3.51
C ALA A 45 14.82 2.60 -2.88
N PRO A 46 15.29 2.58 -1.61
CA PRO A 46 15.70 1.33 -0.96
C PRO A 46 14.57 0.31 -0.79
N ALA A 47 13.37 0.73 -0.36
CA ALA A 47 12.23 -0.19 -0.27
C ALA A 47 11.81 -0.69 -1.66
N LYS A 48 11.90 0.16 -2.68
CA LYS A 48 11.65 -0.23 -4.07
C LYS A 48 12.56 -1.38 -4.50
N THR A 49 13.85 -1.34 -4.20
CA THR A 49 14.79 -2.42 -4.56
C THR A 49 14.39 -3.77 -3.95
N MET A 50 13.97 -3.78 -2.68
CA MET A 50 13.46 -4.97 -2.02
C MET A 50 12.17 -5.47 -2.71
N PHE A 51 11.22 -4.57 -2.96
CA PHE A 51 9.94 -4.90 -3.58
C PHE A 51 10.07 -5.34 -5.04
N ASP A 52 11.05 -4.83 -5.78
CA ASP A 52 11.36 -5.29 -7.14
C ASP A 52 11.87 -6.72 -7.11
N THR A 53 12.74 -7.05 -6.15
CA THR A 53 13.26 -8.42 -5.96
C THR A 53 12.12 -9.40 -5.63
N TRP A 54 11.22 -9.02 -4.72
CA TRP A 54 10.07 -9.85 -4.37
C TRP A 54 9.03 -9.97 -5.50
N GLY A 55 8.97 -8.99 -6.39
CA GLY A 55 8.03 -8.96 -7.51
C GLY A 55 8.43 -9.83 -8.69
N GLU A 56 9.69 -10.25 -8.79
CA GLU A 56 10.19 -11.04 -9.91
C GLU A 56 9.37 -12.31 -10.20
N PRO A 57 9.10 -13.21 -9.22
CA PRO A 57 8.29 -14.42 -9.48
C PRO A 57 6.82 -14.11 -9.82
N LEU A 58 6.34 -12.90 -9.57
CA LEU A 58 4.94 -12.51 -9.82
C LEU A 58 4.72 -11.97 -11.24
N LYS A 59 5.78 -11.79 -12.04
CA LYS A 59 5.66 -11.28 -13.42
C LYS A 59 4.80 -12.19 -14.30
N GLU A 60 4.85 -13.50 -14.09
CA GLU A 60 3.99 -14.46 -14.81
C GLU A 60 2.50 -14.29 -14.45
N LEU A 61 2.19 -13.68 -13.31
CA LEU A 61 0.83 -13.36 -12.86
C LEU A 61 0.38 -11.94 -13.24
N GLY A 62 1.16 -11.24 -14.07
CA GLY A 62 0.82 -9.90 -14.55
C GLY A 62 1.37 -8.75 -13.71
N PHE A 63 2.17 -9.03 -12.67
CA PHE A 63 2.94 -7.99 -11.96
C PHE A 63 3.92 -7.32 -12.92
N ARG A 64 4.03 -5.97 -12.89
CA ARG A 64 4.80 -5.20 -13.87
C ARG A 64 6.01 -4.53 -13.23
N ARG A 65 5.77 -3.49 -12.44
CA ARG A 65 6.84 -2.66 -11.85
C ARG A 65 6.34 -1.88 -10.65
N ASN A 66 7.21 -1.69 -9.68
CA ASN A 66 6.99 -0.69 -8.64
C ASN A 66 7.28 0.73 -9.17
N ILE A 67 6.56 1.70 -8.64
CA ILE A 67 6.65 3.11 -8.99
C ILE A 67 7.28 3.85 -7.81
N GLU A 68 8.39 4.56 -8.03
CA GLU A 68 9.09 5.26 -6.95
C GLU A 68 8.25 6.41 -6.36
N ALA A 69 7.50 7.12 -7.20
CA ALA A 69 6.60 8.17 -6.76
C ALA A 69 5.53 7.65 -5.78
N GLY A 70 5.00 8.54 -4.95
CA GLY A 70 3.86 8.25 -4.09
C GLY A 70 2.51 8.51 -4.76
N ILE A 71 1.44 8.13 -4.06
CA ILE A 71 0.05 8.45 -4.38
C ILE A 71 -0.61 9.16 -3.20
N THR A 72 -1.60 10.02 -3.47
CA THR A 72 -2.29 10.81 -2.45
C THR A 72 -3.66 10.24 -2.10
N ASN A 73 -4.27 10.75 -1.01
CA ASN A 73 -5.67 10.52 -0.62
C ASN A 73 -6.08 9.10 -0.18
N THR A 74 -5.13 8.19 0.04
CA THR A 74 -5.39 6.83 0.53
C THR A 74 -4.83 6.62 1.95
N ASP A 75 -5.26 5.54 2.61
CA ASP A 75 -5.06 5.36 4.06
C ASP A 75 -3.60 5.11 4.50
N HIS A 76 -2.75 4.58 3.62
CA HIS A 76 -1.33 4.33 3.92
C HIS A 76 -0.57 5.58 4.35
N LEU A 77 -1.02 6.76 3.92
CA LEU A 77 -0.41 8.04 4.27
C LEU A 77 -0.47 8.33 5.77
N SER A 78 -1.55 7.94 6.44
CA SER A 78 -1.69 8.12 7.90
C SER A 78 -0.63 7.31 8.65
N PHE A 79 -0.30 6.10 8.17
CA PHE A 79 0.74 5.25 8.74
C PHE A 79 2.13 5.82 8.46
N ARG A 80 2.34 6.28 7.23
CA ARG A 80 3.58 6.95 6.81
C ARG A 80 3.88 8.18 7.65
N ASP A 81 2.88 8.99 7.95
CA ASP A 81 3.01 10.18 8.81
C ASP A 81 3.46 9.83 10.23
N ALA A 82 3.09 8.65 10.74
CA ALA A 82 3.58 8.18 12.02
C ALA A 82 5.03 7.62 11.97
N GLY A 83 5.60 7.38 10.78
CA GLY A 83 6.89 6.72 10.62
C GLY A 83 6.80 5.21 10.36
N ILE A 84 5.63 4.71 9.96
CA ILE A 84 5.44 3.32 9.52
C ILE A 84 5.58 3.27 8.00
N PRO A 85 6.39 2.35 7.42
CA PRO A 85 6.41 2.16 5.97
C PRO A 85 5.01 1.82 5.46
N GLY A 86 4.50 2.60 4.50
CA GLY A 86 3.17 2.42 3.94
C GLY A 86 3.23 2.50 2.42
N PHE A 87 2.58 1.55 1.75
CA PHE A 87 2.60 1.42 0.29
C PHE A 87 1.19 1.19 -0.24
N ASN A 88 0.91 1.71 -1.44
CA ASN A 88 -0.37 1.50 -2.11
C ASN A 88 -0.16 0.72 -3.40
N ALA A 89 -1.05 -0.22 -3.70
CA ALA A 89 -1.00 -0.97 -4.94
C ALA A 89 -1.18 -0.05 -6.16
N VAL A 90 -0.58 -0.44 -7.28
CA VAL A 90 -0.78 0.14 -8.60
C VAL A 90 -1.77 -0.75 -9.33
N GLN A 91 -2.91 -0.20 -9.72
CA GLN A 91 -3.95 -0.88 -10.50
C GLN A 91 -4.34 -0.02 -11.71
N ASP A 92 -5.23 -0.52 -12.56
CA ASP A 92 -5.77 0.28 -13.66
C ASP A 92 -6.60 1.44 -13.10
N TYR A 93 -6.25 2.65 -13.52
CA TYR A 93 -6.85 3.90 -13.05
C TYR A 93 -7.61 4.63 -14.17
N VAL A 94 -7.63 4.11 -15.40
CA VAL A 94 -8.09 4.84 -16.60
C VAL A 94 -9.52 5.35 -16.47
N THR A 95 -10.43 4.54 -15.94
CA THR A 95 -11.84 4.92 -15.78
C THR A 95 -12.21 5.34 -14.36
N TYR A 96 -11.29 5.19 -13.41
CA TYR A 96 -11.57 5.29 -11.97
C TYR A 96 -12.17 6.65 -11.63
N ASP A 97 -11.41 7.74 -11.79
CA ASP A 97 -11.82 9.09 -11.38
C ASP A 97 -12.90 9.73 -12.27
N VAL A 98 -13.15 9.18 -13.46
CA VAL A 98 -13.97 9.84 -14.49
C VAL A 98 -15.31 9.17 -14.76
N ARG A 99 -15.44 7.88 -14.43
CA ARG A 99 -16.62 7.09 -14.83
C ARG A 99 -17.14 6.14 -13.78
N THR A 100 -16.31 5.62 -12.88
CA THR A 100 -16.72 4.51 -12.02
C THR A 100 -16.72 4.87 -10.54
N HIS A 101 -15.66 5.48 -10.02
CA HIS A 101 -15.50 5.75 -8.58
C HIS A 101 -16.61 6.65 -8.02
N HIS A 102 -17.24 6.23 -6.92
CA HIS A 102 -18.32 6.96 -6.24
C HIS A 102 -19.51 7.32 -7.14
N THR A 103 -19.82 6.48 -8.13
CA THR A 103 -20.98 6.64 -9.00
C THR A 103 -21.99 5.52 -8.80
N ASN A 104 -23.19 5.67 -9.34
CA ASN A 104 -24.19 4.60 -9.38
C ASN A 104 -23.86 3.47 -10.36
N VAL A 105 -22.71 3.55 -11.05
CA VAL A 105 -22.18 2.46 -11.87
C VAL A 105 -21.01 1.75 -11.18
N ASP A 106 -20.72 2.05 -9.92
CA ASP A 106 -19.79 1.25 -9.12
C ASP A 106 -20.52 0.02 -8.57
N THR A 107 -20.49 -1.07 -9.34
CA THR A 107 -21.28 -2.28 -9.08
C THR A 107 -20.43 -3.54 -9.23
N TYR A 108 -20.87 -4.63 -8.59
CA TYR A 108 -20.09 -5.88 -8.50
C TYR A 108 -19.73 -6.46 -9.88
N GLU A 109 -20.55 -6.22 -10.91
CA GLU A 109 -20.35 -6.74 -12.26
C GLU A 109 -19.06 -6.21 -12.93
N ARG A 110 -18.43 -5.19 -12.35
CA ARG A 110 -17.13 -4.65 -12.80
C ARG A 110 -15.94 -5.37 -12.19
N VAL A 111 -16.16 -6.24 -11.22
CA VAL A 111 -15.12 -7.03 -10.56
C VAL A 111 -14.94 -8.33 -11.31
N GLN A 112 -13.69 -8.65 -11.67
CA GLN A 112 -13.35 -9.92 -12.29
C GLN A 112 -12.74 -10.87 -11.25
N GLU A 113 -13.22 -12.11 -11.21
CA GLU A 113 -12.75 -13.11 -10.25
C GLU A 113 -11.25 -13.40 -10.40
N GLU A 114 -10.75 -13.39 -11.64
CA GLU A 114 -9.34 -13.64 -11.97
C GLU A 114 -8.44 -12.56 -11.36
N ASP A 115 -8.85 -11.30 -11.44
CA ASP A 115 -8.14 -10.17 -10.83
C ASP A 115 -8.15 -10.26 -9.31
N LEU A 116 -9.27 -10.65 -8.70
CA LEU A 116 -9.35 -10.86 -7.25
C LEU A 116 -8.39 -11.95 -6.77
N LYS A 117 -8.29 -13.06 -7.50
CA LYS A 117 -7.34 -14.14 -7.19
C LYS A 117 -5.89 -13.65 -7.29
N GLN A 118 -5.57 -12.91 -8.35
CA GLN A 118 -4.25 -12.32 -8.53
C GLN A 118 -3.92 -11.34 -7.39
N ASN A 119 -4.85 -10.46 -7.03
CA ASN A 119 -4.70 -9.50 -5.94
C ASN A 119 -4.43 -10.20 -4.60
N ALA A 120 -5.18 -11.26 -4.30
CA ALA A 120 -4.98 -12.06 -3.10
C ALA A 120 -3.59 -12.71 -3.06
N VAL A 121 -3.12 -13.27 -4.18
CA VAL A 121 -1.79 -13.88 -4.28
C VAL A 121 -0.70 -12.83 -4.06
N VAL A 122 -0.78 -11.68 -4.71
CA VAL A 122 0.25 -10.63 -4.57
C VAL A 122 0.28 -10.06 -3.16
N ILE A 123 -0.87 -9.72 -2.58
CA ILE A 123 -0.91 -9.19 -1.21
C ILE A 123 -0.36 -10.22 -0.22
N ALA A 124 -0.77 -11.49 -0.33
CA ALA A 124 -0.27 -12.56 0.53
C ALA A 124 1.24 -12.76 0.37
N TRP A 125 1.75 -12.72 -0.86
CA TRP A 125 3.18 -12.86 -1.15
C TRP A 125 4.01 -11.74 -0.50
N TYR A 126 3.59 -10.48 -0.67
CA TYR A 126 4.29 -9.35 -0.06
C TYR A 126 4.15 -9.34 1.46
N ALA A 127 2.97 -9.68 2.00
CA ALA A 127 2.78 -9.81 3.45
C ALA A 127 3.66 -10.91 4.06
N LEU A 128 3.82 -12.04 3.38
CA LEU A 128 4.72 -13.11 3.81
C LEU A 128 6.17 -12.63 3.79
N ASN A 129 6.64 -12.03 2.68
CA ASN A 129 8.00 -11.50 2.59
C ASN A 129 8.30 -10.47 3.69
N LEU A 130 7.36 -9.56 3.97
CA LEU A 130 7.48 -8.60 5.07
C LEU A 130 7.55 -9.26 6.45
N ALA A 131 6.86 -10.39 6.64
CA ALA A 131 6.84 -11.12 7.90
C ALA A 131 8.08 -11.99 8.11
N THR A 132 8.75 -12.41 7.04
CA THR A 132 9.85 -13.39 7.10
C THR A 132 11.22 -12.84 6.69
N THR A 133 11.30 -11.64 6.14
CA THR A 133 12.58 -11.04 5.75
C THR A 133 13.42 -10.66 6.98
N ASP A 134 14.74 -10.91 6.90
CA ASP A 134 15.69 -10.45 7.91
C ASP A 134 16.02 -8.94 7.75
N GLU A 135 15.72 -8.37 6.58
CA GLU A 135 15.97 -6.97 6.26
C GLU A 135 14.81 -6.08 6.72
N ARG A 136 15.12 -5.02 7.47
CA ARG A 136 14.08 -4.06 7.85
C ARG A 136 13.76 -3.12 6.70
N ILE A 137 12.46 -2.97 6.42
CA ILE A 137 11.99 -1.92 5.50
C ILE A 137 12.41 -0.54 6.02
N PRO A 138 13.06 0.30 5.20
CA PRO A 138 13.42 1.65 5.58
C PRO A 138 12.20 2.47 5.99
N ARG A 139 12.26 3.03 7.21
CA ARG A 139 11.16 3.79 7.79
C ARG A 139 11.15 5.23 7.28
N PRO A 140 9.97 5.79 6.96
CA PRO A 140 9.86 7.21 6.63
C PRO A 140 10.07 8.07 7.88
N GLU A 141 10.58 9.28 7.67
CA GLU A 141 10.60 10.29 8.74
C GLU A 141 9.15 10.64 9.14
N PRO A 142 8.79 10.56 10.44
CA PRO A 142 7.48 10.95 10.90
C PRO A 142 7.19 12.41 10.52
N ARG A 143 6.01 12.67 9.96
CA ARG A 143 5.55 14.02 9.66
C ARG A 143 4.66 14.50 10.80
N PRO A 144 4.82 15.76 11.27
CA PRO A 144 3.88 16.31 12.24
C PRO A 144 2.47 16.26 11.64
N PRO A 145 1.43 15.96 12.45
CA PRO A 145 0.07 15.88 11.97
C PRO A 145 -0.29 17.19 11.26
N THR A 146 -0.69 17.10 9.99
CA THR A 146 -1.17 18.27 9.25
C THR A 146 -2.46 18.74 9.90
N SER A 147 -2.44 19.98 10.40
CA SER A 147 -3.65 20.66 10.85
C SER A 147 -4.58 20.85 9.64
N ARG A 148 -5.60 19.99 9.50
CA ARG A 148 -6.74 20.23 8.62
C ARG A 148 -7.99 19.81 9.33
#